data_AF-A0A3D4LJB0-F1
#
_entry.id   AF-A0A3D4LJB0-F1
#
_cell.length_a   1.000
_cell.length_b   1.000
_cell.length_c   1.000
_cell.angle_alpha   90.00
_cell.angle_beta   90.00
_cell.angle_gamma   90.00
#
_symmetry.space_group_name_H-M   'P 1'
#
loop_
_entity.id
_entity.type
_entity.pdbx_description
1 polymer ?
#
loop_
_entity_poly.entity_id
_entity_poly.type
_entity_poly.pdbx_seq_one_letter_code
_entity_poly.pdbx_strand_id
1 'polypeptide(L)'
;MIVIFLERKDPTATLAWVLVLLIFPGFGFLLYLLLAQNFSRKQLFIMKIYAKKSFGDYINVQKELFSTGGLIFNDKNIENYKDLIKMNLFYHGFSYTQNNEVEIYTDGERKFKELFSSIENAKNHIHMEYYII
;
A
#
# COMPACT_ATOMS: atom_id res chain seq x y z
N MET A 1 7.06 13.91 -37.94
CA MET A 1 6.17 13.09 -37.10
C MET A 1 6.77 13.10 -35.70
N ILE A 2 6.19 13.85 -34.76
CA ILE A 2 6.72 14.01 -33.40
C ILE A 2 5.83 13.17 -32.48
N VAL A 3 6.39 12.11 -31.91
CA VAL A 3 5.74 11.34 -30.86
C VAL A 3 6.14 11.97 -29.53
N ILE A 4 5.17 12.62 -28.87
CA ILE A 4 5.34 13.25 -27.56
C ILE A 4 5.41 12.14 -26.50
N PHE A 5 6.54 12.00 -25.82
CA PHE A 5 6.69 11.08 -24.68
C PHE A 5 6.26 11.77 -23.38
N LEU A 6 5.00 11.53 -23.01
CA LEU A 6 4.33 12.09 -21.84
C LEU A 6 4.53 11.20 -20.60
N GLU A 7 5.76 10.96 -20.15
CA GLU A 7 6.00 10.38 -18.82
C GLU A 7 7.41 10.71 -18.31
N ARG A 8 7.58 10.93 -16.99
CA ARG A 8 8.89 11.02 -16.34
C ARG A 8 9.59 9.66 -16.47
N LYS A 9 10.22 9.39 -17.60
CA LYS A 9 11.19 8.31 -17.75
C LYS A 9 12.58 8.91 -17.51
N ASP A 10 13.41 8.17 -16.79
CA ASP A 10 14.82 8.48 -16.62
C ASP A 10 15.42 8.79 -18.01
N PRO A 11 16.05 9.96 -18.22
CA PRO A 11 16.62 10.34 -19.51
C PRO A 11 17.54 9.26 -20.08
N THR A 12 18.25 8.55 -19.20
CA THR A 12 19.15 7.44 -19.53
C THR A 12 18.41 6.27 -20.18
N ALA A 13 17.25 5.88 -19.61
CA ALA A 13 16.43 4.79 -20.13
C ALA A 13 15.84 5.14 -21.51
N THR A 14 15.51 6.41 -21.73
CA THR A 14 14.99 6.89 -23.03
C THR A 14 16.06 6.79 -24.11
N LEU A 15 17.28 7.22 -23.81
CA LEU A 15 18.42 7.11 -24.73
C LEU A 15 18.78 5.65 -25.05
N ALA A 16 18.72 4.76 -24.06
CA ALA A 16 18.94 3.33 -24.27
C ALA A 16 17.91 2.72 -25.25
N TRP A 17 16.64 3.08 -25.14
CA TRP A 17 15.61 2.60 -26.09
C TRP A 17 15.77 3.17 -27.49
N VAL A 18 16.19 4.43 -27.64
CA VAL A 18 16.50 5.03 -28.94
C VAL A 18 17.66 4.28 -29.63
N LEU A 19 18.71 3.94 -28.88
CA LEU A 19 19.83 3.14 -29.40
C LEU A 19 19.41 1.73 -29.83
N VAL A 20 18.61 1.04 -29.01
CA VAL A 20 18.09 -0.30 -29.34
C VAL A 20 17.24 -0.28 -30.62
N LEU A 21 16.40 0.74 -30.80
CA LEU A 21 15.57 0.91 -31.99
C LEU A 21 16.39 1.22 -33.25
N LEU A 22 17.50 1.94 -33.11
CA LEU A 22 18.43 2.24 -34.21
C LEU A 22 19.24 1.02 -34.65
N ILE A 23 19.72 0.21 -33.69
CA ILE A 23 20.59 -0.93 -33.97
C ILE A 23 19.79 -2.14 -34.48
N PHE A 24 18.55 -2.32 -34.00
CA PHE A 24 17.69 -3.45 -34.36
C PHE A 24 16.35 -2.99 -34.93
N PRO A 25 16.30 -2.49 -36.17
CA PRO A 25 15.05 -2.07 -36.80
C PRO A 25 14.07 -3.25 -36.88
N GLY A 26 12.83 -3.04 -36.44
CA GLY A 26 11.81 -4.09 -36.33
C GLY A 26 11.82 -4.84 -35.00
N PHE A 27 12.92 -5.52 -34.64
CA PHE A 27 13.00 -6.29 -33.40
C PHE A 27 13.03 -5.41 -32.15
N GLY A 28 13.73 -4.28 -32.21
CA GLY A 28 13.75 -3.27 -31.14
C GLY A 28 12.36 -2.70 -30.87
N PHE A 29 11.50 -2.60 -31.89
CA PHE A 29 10.11 -2.15 -31.73
C PHE A 29 9.28 -3.19 -30.97
N LEU A 30 9.44 -4.47 -31.29
CA LEU A 30 8.77 -5.56 -30.58
C LEU A 30 9.22 -5.63 -29.11
N LEU A 31 10.53 -5.55 -28.85
CA LEU A 31 11.09 -5.50 -27.50
C LEU A 31 10.62 -4.27 -26.72
N TYR A 32 10.57 -3.10 -27.37
CA TYR A 32 10.06 -1.88 -26.77
C TYR A 32 8.61 -2.07 -26.30
N LEU A 33 7.74 -2.65 -27.13
CA LEU A 33 6.35 -2.89 -26.76
C LEU A 33 6.21 -3.86 -25.57
N LEU A 34 7.06 -4.88 -25.49
CA LEU A 34 7.00 -5.88 -24.41
C LEU A 34 7.59 -5.38 -23.09
N LEU A 35 8.72 -4.66 -23.12
CA LEU A 35 9.52 -4.32 -21.94
C LEU A 35 9.35 -2.87 -21.48
N ALA A 36 9.00 -1.93 -22.38
CA ALA A 36 8.80 -0.54 -22.00
C ALA A 36 7.42 -0.28 -21.37
N GLN A 37 6.56 -1.30 -21.34
CA GLN A 37 5.24 -1.25 -20.72
C GLN A 37 5.36 -1.51 -19.21
N ASN A 38 5.04 -0.51 -18.40
CA ASN A 38 5.02 -0.62 -16.93
C ASN A 38 3.78 -1.40 -16.46
N PHE A 39 3.80 -2.73 -16.59
CA PHE A 39 2.68 -3.61 -16.18
C PHE A 39 2.37 -3.54 -14.68
N SER A 40 3.36 -3.21 -13.83
CA SER A 40 3.20 -3.14 -12.38
C SER A 40 2.16 -2.13 -11.94
N ARG A 41 2.07 -0.96 -12.60
CA ARG A 41 1.08 0.07 -12.23
C ARG A 41 -0.35 -0.39 -12.44
N LYS A 42 -0.62 -1.12 -13.53
CA LYS A 42 -1.97 -1.62 -13.84
C LYS A 42 -2.40 -2.68 -12.83
N GLN A 43 -1.49 -3.58 -12.45
CA GLN A 43 -1.74 -4.59 -11.41
C GLN A 43 -1.95 -3.94 -10.03
N LEU A 44 -1.12 -2.98 -9.64
CA LEU A 44 -1.28 -2.21 -8.40
C LEU A 44 -2.61 -1.44 -8.37
N PHE A 45 -3.02 -0.85 -9.49
CA PHE A 45 -4.31 -0.17 -9.61
C PHE A 45 -5.48 -1.14 -9.45
N ILE A 46 -5.41 -2.31 -10.09
CA ILE A 46 -6.42 -3.36 -9.95
C ILE A 46 -6.50 -3.86 -8.50
N MET A 47 -5.37 -4.15 -7.86
CA MET A 47 -5.32 -4.53 -6.44
C MET A 47 -5.97 -3.48 -5.53
N LYS A 48 -5.72 -2.19 -5.79
CA LYS A 48 -6.37 -1.09 -5.06
C LYS A 48 -7.89 -1.09 -5.23
N ILE A 49 -8.39 -1.38 -6.43
CA ILE A 49 -9.83 -1.49 -6.69
C ILE A 49 -10.45 -2.66 -5.92
N TYR A 50 -9.81 -3.84 -5.94
CA TYR A 50 -10.31 -5.01 -5.23
C TYR A 50 -10.28 -4.83 -3.71
N ALA A 51 -9.19 -4.28 -3.16
CA ALA A 51 -9.09 -3.95 -1.74
C ALA A 51 -10.18 -2.96 -1.31
N LYS A 52 -10.41 -1.90 -2.12
CA LYS A 52 -11.46 -0.92 -1.87
C LYS A 52 -12.87 -1.55 -1.94
N LYS A 53 -13.10 -2.52 -2.82
CA LYS A 53 -14.40 -3.20 -2.93
C LYS A 53 -14.69 -4.13 -1.75
N SER A 54 -13.68 -4.83 -1.22
CA SER A 54 -13.90 -5.77 -0.11
C SER A 54 -13.94 -5.10 1.27
N PHE A 55 -13.15 -4.05 1.50
CA PHE A 55 -13.07 -3.34 2.78
C PHE A 55 -13.90 -2.05 2.81
N GLY A 56 -14.20 -1.48 1.65
CA GLY A 56 -14.89 -0.18 1.55
C GLY A 56 -16.29 -0.19 2.14
N ASP A 57 -17.03 -1.29 1.98
CA ASP A 57 -18.39 -1.41 2.51
C ASP A 57 -18.38 -1.38 4.04
N TYR A 58 -17.45 -2.10 4.67
CA TYR A 58 -17.27 -2.08 6.13
C TYR A 58 -16.91 -0.67 6.65
N ILE A 59 -15.99 0.02 5.97
CA ILE A 59 -15.59 1.38 6.33
C ILE A 59 -16.76 2.35 6.18
N ASN A 60 -17.57 2.22 5.12
CA ASN A 60 -18.72 3.09 4.89
C ASN A 60 -19.78 2.90 5.99
N VAL A 61 -20.09 1.66 6.36
CA VAL A 61 -20.99 1.36 7.48
C VAL A 61 -20.44 1.96 8.78
N GLN A 62 -19.14 1.81 9.05
CA GLN A 62 -18.55 2.37 10.26
C GLN A 62 -18.56 3.91 10.27
N LYS A 63 -18.39 4.57 9.11
CA LYS A 63 -18.54 6.03 8.96
C LYS A 63 -19.96 6.51 9.26
N GLU A 64 -20.95 5.77 8.78
CA GLU A 64 -22.36 6.07 9.04
C GLU A 64 -22.68 5.92 10.53
N LEU A 65 -22.27 4.80 11.15
CA LEU A 65 -22.43 4.57 12.59
C LEU A 65 -21.71 5.63 13.42
N PHE A 66 -20.50 6.05 13.01
CA PHE A 66 -19.78 7.13 13.69
C PHE A 66 -20.54 8.46 13.61
N SER A 67 -21.08 8.81 12.43
CA SER A 67 -21.79 10.08 12.19
C SER A 67 -23.15 10.15 12.89
N THR A 68 -23.84 9.01 12.97
CA THR A 68 -25.16 8.86 13.61
C THR A 68 -25.08 8.64 15.12
N GLY A 69 -23.88 8.43 15.67
CA GLY A 69 -23.67 8.07 17.07
C GLY A 69 -24.01 6.61 17.39
N GLY A 70 -24.29 5.77 16.38
CA GLY A 70 -24.55 4.35 16.52
C GLY A 70 -23.30 3.47 16.70
N LEU A 71 -22.09 4.04 16.57
CA LEU A 71 -20.86 3.29 16.80
C LEU A 71 -20.65 3.05 18.30
N ILE A 72 -20.60 1.78 18.70
CA ILE A 72 -20.42 1.36 20.09
C ILE A 72 -18.93 1.41 20.46
N PHE A 73 -18.63 2.04 21.59
CA PHE A 73 -17.28 2.12 22.14
C PHE A 73 -17.20 1.38 23.49
N ASN A 74 -16.24 0.46 23.60
CA ASN A 74 -16.02 -0.35 24.79
C ASN A 74 -15.15 0.37 25.84
N ASP A 75 -14.24 1.24 25.38
CA ASP A 75 -13.37 2.02 26.27
C ASP A 75 -14.09 3.26 26.79
N LYS A 76 -14.00 3.49 28.10
CA LYS A 76 -14.58 4.66 28.77
C LYS A 76 -13.81 5.96 28.47
N ASN A 77 -12.55 5.86 28.08
CA ASN A 77 -11.68 7.00 27.78
C ASN A 77 -11.77 7.45 26.31
N ILE A 78 -12.72 6.91 25.56
CA ILE A 78 -12.82 7.12 24.11
C ILE A 78 -12.96 8.58 23.69
N GLU A 79 -13.57 9.42 24.54
CA GLU A 79 -13.84 10.82 24.21
C GLU A 79 -12.57 11.58 23.83
N ASN A 80 -11.46 11.29 24.52
CA ASN A 80 -10.16 11.90 24.26
C ASN A 80 -9.55 11.51 22.91
N TYR A 81 -10.04 10.42 22.30
CA TYR A 81 -9.51 9.85 21.06
C TYR A 81 -10.50 9.89 19.88
N LYS A 82 -11.72 10.39 20.08
CA LYS A 82 -12.75 10.46 19.03
C LYS A 82 -12.30 11.21 17.79
N ASP A 83 -11.56 12.31 17.96
CA ASP A 83 -11.05 13.09 16.83
C ASP A 83 -10.01 12.32 16.01
N LEU A 84 -9.15 11.54 16.68
CA LEU A 84 -8.18 10.67 16.00
C LEU A 84 -8.88 9.52 15.28
N ILE A 85 -9.92 8.94 15.89
CA ILE A 85 -10.74 7.90 15.27
C ILE A 85 -11.42 8.46 14.03
N LYS A 86 -12.05 9.64 14.14
CA LYS A 86 -12.68 10.34 13.02
C LYS A 86 -11.66 10.62 11.91
N MET A 87 -10.48 11.12 12.25
CA MET A 87 -9.44 11.42 11.26
C MET A 87 -9.04 10.18 10.46
N ASN A 88 -8.72 9.09 11.16
CA ASN A 88 -8.32 7.82 10.53
C ASN A 88 -9.44 7.23 9.68
N LEU A 89 -10.67 7.25 10.18
CA LEU A 89 -11.82 6.68 9.50
C LEU A 89 -12.20 7.47 8.25
N PHE A 90 -12.30 8.80 8.33
CA PHE A 90 -12.82 9.63 7.25
C PHE A 90 -11.78 9.94 6.17
N TYR A 91 -10.52 10.21 6.55
CA TYR A 91 -9.48 10.68 5.62
C TYR A 91 -8.51 9.58 5.20
N HIS A 92 -8.14 8.68 6.10
CA HIS A 92 -7.18 7.61 5.79
C HIS A 92 -7.85 6.30 5.39
N GLY A 93 -9.15 6.15 5.67
CA GLY A 93 -9.90 4.93 5.35
C GLY A 93 -9.49 3.76 6.22
N PHE A 94 -9.07 4.00 7.47
CA PHE A 94 -8.80 2.96 8.44
C PHE A 94 -9.97 2.82 9.41
N SER A 95 -10.47 1.60 9.55
CA SER A 95 -11.50 1.29 10.53
C SER A 95 -10.96 1.31 11.94
N TYR A 96 -11.76 1.81 12.87
CA TYR A 96 -11.57 1.63 14.30
C TYR A 96 -11.83 0.17 14.69
N THR A 97 -10.89 -0.44 15.41
CA THR A 97 -11.01 -1.78 15.99
C THR A 97 -10.92 -1.71 17.51
N GLN A 98 -11.49 -2.69 18.19
CA GLN A 98 -11.56 -2.75 19.65
C GLN A 98 -11.13 -4.14 20.13
N ASN A 99 -10.74 -4.23 21.39
CA ASN A 99 -10.26 -5.47 22.02
C ASN A 99 -8.98 -6.00 21.34
N ASN A 100 -8.10 -5.09 20.90
CA ASN A 100 -6.80 -5.46 20.34
C ASN A 100 -5.86 -5.88 21.47
N GLU A 101 -5.11 -6.95 21.26
CA GLU A 101 -3.96 -7.30 22.08
C GLU A 101 -2.73 -6.59 21.52
N VAL A 102 -2.08 -5.77 22.34
CA VAL A 102 -0.95 -4.93 21.92
C VAL A 102 0.20 -5.15 22.88
N GLU A 103 1.33 -5.60 22.33
CA GLU A 103 2.59 -5.66 23.07
C GLU A 103 3.48 -4.50 22.65
N ILE A 104 3.93 -3.72 23.64
CA ILE A 104 4.81 -2.57 23.43
C ILE A 104 6.26 -3.00 23.71
N TYR A 105 7.15 -2.64 22.79
CA TYR A 105 8.59 -2.81 22.95
C TYR A 105 9.24 -1.44 23.06
N THR A 106 9.99 -1.23 24.13
CA THR A 106 10.75 0.00 24.38
C THR A 106 12.25 -0.17 24.16
N ASP A 107 12.70 -1.42 23.97
CA ASP A 107 14.08 -1.78 23.70
C ASP A 107 14.21 -2.58 22.39
N GLY A 108 15.30 -2.33 21.67
CA GLY A 108 15.54 -2.95 20.37
C GLY A 108 15.87 -4.44 20.46
N GLU A 109 16.57 -4.87 21.52
CA GLU A 109 17.04 -6.24 21.67
C GLU A 109 15.86 -7.21 21.79
N ARG A 110 14.91 -6.93 22.69
CA ARG A 110 13.68 -7.69 22.87
C ARG A 110 12.83 -7.65 21.61
N LYS A 111 12.67 -6.47 20.99
CA LYS A 111 11.91 -6.33 19.73
C LYS A 111 12.47 -7.23 18.63
N PHE A 112 13.78 -7.24 18.41
CA PHE A 112 14.40 -8.05 17.36
C PHE A 112 14.39 -9.53 17.70
N LYS A 113 14.60 -9.90 18.96
CA LYS A 113 14.46 -11.28 19.42
C LYS A 113 13.07 -11.84 19.12
N GLU A 114 12.01 -11.11 19.48
CA GLU A 114 10.63 -11.54 19.22
C GLU A 114 10.28 -11.53 17.73
N LEU A 115 10.81 -10.57 16.96
CA LEU A 115 10.66 -10.56 15.51
C LEU A 115 11.25 -11.83 14.88
N PHE A 116 12.49 -12.19 15.21
CA PHE A 116 13.13 -13.38 14.63
C PHE A 116 12.41 -14.66 15.05
N SER A 117 12.01 -14.77 16.31
CA SER A 117 11.16 -15.87 16.79
C SER A 117 9.84 -15.96 16.00
N SER A 118 9.18 -14.83 15.74
CA SER A 118 7.92 -14.79 14.97
C SER A 118 8.12 -15.23 13.52
N ILE A 119 9.25 -14.84 12.91
CA ILE A 119 9.64 -15.24 11.56
C ILE A 119 9.89 -16.75 11.48
N GLU A 120 10.65 -17.31 12.42
CA GLU A 120 10.95 -18.75 12.48
C GLU A 120 9.69 -19.60 12.69
N ASN A 121 8.73 -19.09 13.45
CA ASN A 121 7.50 -19.81 13.78
C ASN A 121 6.37 -19.63 12.76
N ALA A 122 6.49 -18.69 11.82
CA ALA A 122 5.45 -18.40 10.82
C ALA A 122 5.15 -19.64 9.94
N LYS A 123 3.86 -19.92 9.71
CA LYS A 123 3.42 -21.12 8.96
C LYS A 123 2.96 -20.85 7.53
N ASN A 124 2.42 -19.67 7.26
CA ASN A 124 1.77 -19.37 5.97
C ASN A 124 2.46 -18.24 5.22
N HIS A 125 2.59 -17.07 5.85
CA HIS A 125 3.13 -15.88 5.21
C HIS A 125 3.78 -14.95 6.23
N ILE A 126 4.75 -14.19 5.76
CA ILE A 126 5.38 -13.09 6.49
C ILE A 126 5.25 -11.86 5.59
N HIS A 127 4.55 -10.84 6.08
CA HIS A 127 4.48 -9.53 5.44
C HIS A 127 5.38 -8.57 6.23
N MET A 128 6.36 -7.99 5.55
CA MET A 128 7.41 -7.19 6.18
C MET A 128 7.65 -5.91 5.37
N GLU A 129 7.62 -4.76 6.06
CA GLU A 129 7.97 -3.45 5.52
C GLU A 129 9.00 -2.80 6.44
N TYR A 130 10.18 -2.49 5.93
CA TYR A 130 11.30 -1.90 6.68
C TYR A 130 11.89 -0.73 5.90
N TYR A 131 12.33 0.29 6.63
CA TYR A 131 13.14 1.37 6.10
C TYR A 131 14.50 1.36 6.80
N ILE A 132 15.56 1.60 6.04
CA ILE A 132 16.93 1.78 6.53
C ILE A 132 17.29 3.23 6.25
N ILE A 133 17.85 3.91 7.24
CA ILE A 133 18.38 5.28 7.13
C ILE A 133 19.82 5.23 6.65
#